data_AF-A0A530M8U8-F1
#
_entry.id   AF-A0A530M8U8-F1
#
_cell.length_a   1.000
_cell.length_b   1.000
_cell.length_c   1.000
_cell.angle_alpha   90.00
_cell.angle_beta   90.00
_cell.angle_gamma   90.00
#
_symmetry.space_group_name_H-M   'P 1'
#
loop_
_entity.id
_entity.type
_entity.pdbx_description
1 polymer ?
#
loop_
_entity_poly.entity_id
_entity_poly.type
_entity_poly.pdbx_seq_one_letter_code
_entity_poly.pdbx_strand_id
1 'polypeptide(L)'
;TEVASAGFNLVDVQYIDQVNELPDGTKAMVWLNEGEGVTQSFIDKVTPFLGNPKVYGFFLVDEPDPTGQYHTQVDAEDLKADYDNTHIDLFGISAYPVRTGTDTVDYDMIDRTVAAAVESGIPVSQIVPVHQTFGGGNWTTNTGGKYVMPTADQLQTMMDHWDELVPSPEFDFAYAWGSQEGDVALESSPEL
;
A
#
# COMPACT_ATOMS: atom_id res chain seq x y z
N THR A 1 16.71 6.20 -12.94
CA THR A 1 16.69 6.26 -11.46
C THR A 1 16.98 4.88 -10.92
N GLU A 2 17.57 4.78 -9.73
CA GLU A 2 18.05 3.53 -9.11
C GLU A 2 16.99 2.42 -8.98
N VAL A 3 15.71 2.80 -8.98
CA VAL A 3 14.54 1.91 -8.93
C VAL A 3 14.50 0.88 -10.08
N ALA A 4 14.72 1.30 -11.32
CA ALA A 4 14.67 0.39 -12.48
C ALA A 4 15.86 -0.58 -12.50
N SER A 5 17.03 -0.15 -12.01
CA SER A 5 18.20 -1.03 -11.85
C SER A 5 18.03 -2.08 -10.76
N ALA A 6 17.13 -1.85 -9.80
CA ALA A 6 16.72 -2.83 -8.78
C ALA A 6 15.58 -3.75 -9.26
N GLY A 7 15.10 -3.61 -10.50
CA GLY A 7 14.08 -4.48 -11.10
C GLY A 7 12.64 -4.05 -10.86
N PHE A 8 12.40 -2.97 -10.10
CA PHE A 8 11.06 -2.45 -9.87
C PHE A 8 10.57 -1.63 -11.07
N ASN A 9 9.32 -1.87 -11.46
CA ASN A 9 8.68 -1.21 -12.61
C ASN A 9 7.33 -0.54 -12.26
N LEU A 10 6.95 -0.50 -10.98
CA LEU A 10 5.81 0.25 -10.47
C LEU A 10 6.27 1.09 -9.27
N VAL A 11 5.92 2.37 -9.25
CA VAL A 11 6.32 3.31 -8.19
C VAL A 11 5.17 4.18 -7.72
N ASP A 12 5.17 4.50 -6.43
CA ASP A 12 4.37 5.57 -5.84
C ASP A 12 4.73 6.91 -6.47
N VAL A 13 3.70 7.66 -6.87
CA VAL A 13 3.78 9.08 -7.17
C VAL A 13 2.54 9.80 -6.65
N GLN A 14 2.61 11.12 -6.54
CA GLN A 14 1.48 11.94 -6.10
C GLN A 14 1.06 12.98 -7.16
N TYR A 15 1.96 13.36 -8.08
CA TYR A 15 1.75 14.44 -9.03
C TYR A 15 2.03 14.02 -10.47
N ILE A 16 1.33 14.62 -11.43
CA ILE A 16 1.46 14.31 -12.86
C ILE A 16 2.89 14.55 -13.40
N ASP A 17 3.61 15.52 -12.83
CA ASP A 17 4.99 15.79 -13.21
C ASP A 17 5.91 14.61 -12.88
N GLN A 18 5.68 13.95 -11.74
CA GLN A 18 6.44 12.74 -11.36
C GLN A 18 6.15 11.59 -12.32
N VAL A 19 4.89 11.40 -12.73
CA VAL A 19 4.50 10.39 -13.73
C VAL A 19 5.22 10.62 -15.06
N ASN A 20 5.29 11.88 -15.50
CA ASN A 20 5.90 12.24 -16.77
C ASN A 20 7.41 11.99 -16.78
N GLU A 21 8.08 12.16 -15.64
CA GLU A 21 9.51 11.94 -15.43
C GLU A 21 9.90 10.46 -15.28
N LEU A 22 8.93 9.55 -15.15
CA LEU A 22 9.22 8.13 -14.99
C LEU A 22 10.02 7.58 -16.19
N PRO A 23 11.06 6.76 -15.95
CA PRO A 23 11.76 6.05 -17.02
C PRO A 23 10.81 5.19 -17.86
N ASP A 24 11.21 4.91 -19.10
CA ASP A 24 10.50 3.96 -19.94
C ASP A 24 10.45 2.57 -19.28
N GLY A 25 9.28 1.94 -19.31
CA GLY A 25 9.04 0.66 -18.64
C GLY A 25 8.61 0.78 -17.18
N THR A 26 8.65 1.98 -16.57
CA THR A 26 8.11 2.24 -15.23
C THR A 26 6.68 2.75 -15.30
N LYS A 27 5.85 2.33 -14.35
CA LYS A 27 4.47 2.72 -14.15
C LYS A 27 4.27 3.44 -12.82
N ALA A 28 3.23 4.26 -12.75
CA ALA A 28 2.83 5.02 -11.57
C ALA A 28 1.62 4.38 -10.87
N MET A 29 1.73 4.17 -9.56
CA MET A 29 0.62 4.06 -8.63
C MET A 29 0.42 5.44 -7.99
N VAL A 30 -0.71 6.10 -8.25
CA VAL A 30 -0.92 7.51 -7.87
C VAL A 30 -1.60 7.61 -6.51
N TRP A 31 -0.92 8.17 -5.50
CA TRP A 31 -1.48 8.44 -4.18
C TRP A 31 -2.43 9.65 -4.20
N LEU A 32 -3.71 9.43 -3.93
CA LEU A 32 -4.75 10.48 -3.95
C LEU A 32 -5.00 11.09 -2.57
N ASN A 33 -4.91 10.29 -1.50
CA ASN A 33 -5.37 10.64 -0.16
C ASN A 33 -6.82 11.17 -0.16
N GLU A 34 -7.73 10.41 -0.74
CA GLU A 34 -9.17 10.68 -0.88
C GLU A 34 -9.95 9.45 -0.44
N GLY A 35 -10.93 9.64 0.45
CA GLY A 35 -11.81 8.58 0.94
C GLY A 35 -13.24 9.07 1.21
N GLU A 36 -13.62 10.22 0.64
CA GLU A 36 -14.95 10.82 0.80
C GLU A 36 -15.80 10.64 -0.46
N GLY A 37 -15.46 9.67 -1.31
CA GLY A 37 -16.15 9.41 -2.57
C GLY A 37 -15.78 10.43 -3.66
N VAL A 38 -16.59 10.44 -4.73
CA VAL A 38 -16.35 11.22 -5.96
C VAL A 38 -16.72 12.69 -5.77
N THR A 39 -16.01 13.36 -4.86
CA THR A 39 -16.11 14.78 -4.61
C THR A 39 -15.44 15.58 -5.73
N GLN A 40 -15.61 16.91 -5.72
CA GLN A 40 -14.86 17.77 -6.64
C GLN A 40 -13.35 17.68 -6.41
N SER A 41 -12.91 17.49 -5.16
CA SER A 41 -11.48 17.30 -4.81
C SER A 41 -10.92 16.06 -5.48
N PHE A 42 -11.66 14.95 -5.39
CA PHE A 42 -11.32 13.71 -6.06
C PHE A 42 -11.19 13.89 -7.58
N ILE A 43 -12.20 14.51 -8.22
CA ILE A 43 -12.20 14.76 -9.66
C ILE A 43 -10.99 15.61 -10.07
N ASP A 44 -10.71 16.68 -9.32
CA ASP A 44 -9.60 17.59 -9.61
C ASP A 44 -8.25 16.90 -9.48
N LYS A 45 -8.11 15.97 -8.53
CA LYS A 45 -6.89 15.16 -8.35
C LYS A 45 -6.73 14.08 -9.41
N VAL A 46 -7.80 13.41 -9.85
CA VAL A 46 -7.73 12.33 -10.83
C VAL A 46 -7.57 12.84 -12.26
N THR A 47 -8.24 13.95 -12.60
CA THR A 47 -8.30 14.49 -13.97
C THR A 47 -6.95 14.62 -14.69
N PRO A 48 -5.85 15.10 -14.05
CA PRO A 48 -4.55 15.25 -14.69
C PRO A 48 -3.94 13.93 -15.18
N PHE A 49 -4.33 12.80 -14.59
CA PHE A 49 -3.75 11.48 -14.85
C PHE A 49 -4.49 10.68 -15.93
N LEU A 50 -5.71 11.11 -16.30
CA LEU A 50 -6.57 10.39 -17.23
C LEU A 50 -5.92 10.22 -18.61
N GLY A 51 -5.87 8.98 -19.09
CA GLY A 51 -5.30 8.63 -20.39
C GLY A 51 -3.77 8.66 -20.45
N ASN A 52 -3.07 8.92 -19.34
CA ASN A 52 -1.63 8.83 -19.31
C ASN A 52 -1.20 7.35 -19.30
N PRO A 53 -0.47 6.86 -20.32
CA PRO A 53 -0.13 5.44 -20.43
C PRO A 53 0.87 4.97 -19.37
N LYS A 54 1.51 5.88 -18.63
CA LYS A 54 2.40 5.54 -17.51
C LYS A 54 1.63 5.37 -16.19
N VAL A 55 0.37 5.78 -16.11
CA VAL A 55 -0.47 5.54 -14.92
C VAL A 55 -0.98 4.11 -14.96
N TYR A 56 -0.73 3.37 -13.89
CA TYR A 56 -1.21 2.01 -13.69
C TYR A 56 -2.48 1.99 -12.85
N GLY A 57 -2.53 2.80 -11.79
CA GLY A 57 -3.69 2.88 -10.92
C GLY A 57 -3.58 4.02 -9.92
N PHE A 58 -4.57 4.10 -9.02
CA PHE A 58 -4.63 5.08 -7.94
C PHE A 58 -4.71 4.37 -6.60
N PHE A 59 -3.95 4.86 -5.63
CA PHE A 59 -4.08 4.52 -4.23
C PHE A 59 -4.94 5.59 -3.57
N LEU A 60 -6.15 5.23 -3.14
CA LEU A 60 -7.14 6.19 -2.64
C LEU A 60 -6.76 6.76 -1.29
N VAL A 61 -6.68 5.90 -0.28
CA VAL A 61 -6.53 6.30 1.11
C VAL A 61 -5.83 5.19 1.88
N ASP A 62 -4.99 5.57 2.84
CA ASP A 62 -4.30 4.61 3.70
C ASP A 62 -5.30 3.92 4.63
N GLU A 63 -5.21 2.60 4.74
CA GLU A 63 -5.98 1.78 5.69
C GLU A 63 -7.47 2.19 5.82
N PRO A 64 -8.27 2.17 4.71
CA PRO A 64 -9.68 2.55 4.76
C PRO A 64 -10.42 1.64 5.74
N ASP A 65 -11.14 2.26 6.68
CA ASP A 65 -11.91 1.52 7.68
C ASP A 65 -13.39 1.87 7.58
N PRO A 66 -14.20 1.04 6.91
CA PRO A 66 -15.65 1.23 6.84
C PRO A 66 -16.36 1.20 8.19
N THR A 67 -15.71 0.66 9.22
CA THR A 67 -16.26 0.55 10.58
C THR A 67 -15.83 1.70 11.49
N GLY A 68 -14.77 2.42 11.12
CA GLY A 68 -14.11 3.44 11.96
C GLY A 68 -13.56 2.91 13.29
N GLN A 69 -13.44 1.59 13.45
CA GLN A 69 -13.04 0.94 14.70
C GLN A 69 -11.52 0.97 14.92
N TYR A 70 -10.75 0.96 13.85
CA TYR A 70 -9.30 0.79 13.84
C TYR A 70 -8.59 1.99 13.20
N HIS A 71 -9.20 2.64 12.18
CA HIS A 71 -8.67 3.81 11.48
C HIS A 71 -9.75 4.88 11.21
N THR A 72 -9.39 5.94 10.48
CA THR A 72 -10.35 6.97 10.06
C THR A 72 -11.46 6.32 9.24
N GLN A 73 -12.72 6.61 9.60
CA GLN A 73 -13.85 6.04 8.90
C GLN A 73 -13.88 6.51 7.44
N VAL A 74 -14.00 5.56 6.52
CA VAL A 74 -14.19 5.77 5.09
C VAL A 74 -15.40 4.95 4.67
N ASP A 75 -16.48 5.61 4.26
CA ASP A 75 -17.75 4.92 4.03
C ASP A 75 -17.66 3.92 2.86
N ALA A 76 -18.25 2.72 3.04
CA ALA A 76 -18.21 1.67 2.02
C ALA A 76 -18.91 2.07 0.71
N GLU A 77 -19.93 2.93 0.78
CA GLU A 77 -20.60 3.49 -0.40
C GLU A 77 -19.68 4.45 -1.17
N ASP A 78 -18.86 5.21 -0.45
CA ASP A 78 -17.91 6.16 -1.03
C ASP A 78 -16.74 5.44 -1.70
N LEU A 79 -16.18 4.41 -1.07
CA LEU A 79 -15.19 3.51 -1.70
C LEU A 79 -15.72 2.88 -2.99
N LYS A 80 -16.99 2.47 -2.97
CA LYS A 80 -17.64 1.90 -4.15
C LYS A 80 -17.86 2.95 -5.25
N ALA A 81 -18.25 4.17 -4.90
CA ALA A 81 -18.43 5.26 -5.86
C ALA A 81 -17.10 5.63 -6.51
N ASP A 82 -16.01 5.67 -5.74
CA ASP A 82 -14.65 5.91 -6.24
C ASP A 82 -14.22 4.81 -7.21
N TYR A 83 -14.42 3.54 -6.84
CA TYR A 83 -14.18 2.37 -7.70
C TYR A 83 -14.90 2.48 -9.05
N ASP A 84 -16.21 2.76 -9.03
CA ASP A 84 -17.05 2.79 -10.24
C ASP A 84 -16.64 3.92 -11.22
N ASN A 85 -15.97 4.98 -10.75
CA ASN A 85 -15.58 6.16 -11.55
C ASN A 85 -14.10 6.21 -11.94
N THR A 86 -13.22 5.58 -11.17
CA THR A 86 -11.79 5.51 -11.48
C THR A 86 -11.41 4.24 -12.23
N HIS A 87 -12.26 3.22 -12.19
CA HIS A 87 -11.90 1.85 -12.58
C HIS A 87 -10.69 1.34 -11.77
N ILE A 88 -10.59 1.70 -10.49
CA ILE A 88 -9.55 1.13 -9.61
C ILE A 88 -9.82 -0.36 -9.48
N ASP A 89 -9.03 -1.17 -10.17
CA ASP A 89 -9.25 -2.61 -10.20
C ASP A 89 -8.69 -3.33 -8.96
N LEU A 90 -7.92 -2.65 -8.11
CA LEU A 90 -7.05 -3.26 -7.09
C LEU A 90 -7.00 -2.47 -5.77
N PHE A 91 -6.91 -3.19 -4.66
CA PHE A 91 -6.87 -2.71 -3.28
C PHE A 91 -5.58 -3.15 -2.61
N GLY A 92 -4.73 -2.19 -2.23
CA GLY A 92 -3.55 -2.45 -1.43
C GLY A 92 -3.95 -2.81 0.00
N ILE A 93 -3.64 -4.02 0.45
CA ILE A 93 -3.90 -4.45 1.83
C ILE A 93 -2.57 -4.45 2.60
N SER A 94 -2.53 -3.62 3.65
CA SER A 94 -1.34 -3.40 4.47
C SER A 94 -1.41 -4.14 5.79
N ALA A 95 -0.33 -4.82 6.15
CA ALA A 95 -0.14 -5.44 7.45
C ALA A 95 1.33 -5.29 7.88
N TYR A 96 1.55 -4.76 9.08
CA TYR A 96 2.88 -4.44 9.63
C TYR A 96 3.16 -5.24 10.92
N PRO A 97 3.37 -6.57 10.81
CA PRO A 97 3.48 -7.45 11.96
C PRO A 97 4.81 -7.30 12.73
N VAL A 98 5.86 -6.78 12.10
CA VAL A 98 7.19 -6.64 12.73
C VAL A 98 7.23 -5.32 13.51
N ARG A 99 6.92 -5.41 14.80
CA ARG A 99 6.81 -4.26 15.71
C ARG A 99 7.21 -4.59 17.14
N THR A 100 7.68 -3.59 17.88
CA THR A 100 7.92 -3.70 19.32
C THR A 100 6.62 -3.68 20.12
N GLY A 101 6.69 -4.02 21.41
CA GLY A 101 5.50 -4.08 22.29
C GLY A 101 4.64 -5.33 22.08
N THR A 102 5.15 -6.32 21.36
CA THR A 102 4.59 -7.67 21.22
C THR A 102 5.60 -8.69 21.75
N ASP A 103 5.12 -9.83 22.26
CA ASP A 103 6.00 -10.90 22.76
C ASP A 103 6.65 -11.67 21.61
N THR A 104 5.96 -11.78 20.47
CA THR A 104 6.40 -12.41 19.23
C THR A 104 5.82 -11.66 18.02
N VAL A 105 6.47 -11.78 16.86
CA VAL A 105 5.91 -11.31 15.59
C VAL A 105 4.60 -12.06 15.30
N ASP A 106 3.55 -11.31 14.96
CA ASP A 106 2.18 -11.80 14.74
C ASP A 106 1.89 -11.83 13.24
N TYR A 107 2.42 -12.85 12.55
CA TYR A 107 2.26 -13.00 11.09
C TYR A 107 0.79 -13.18 10.68
N ASP A 108 -0.02 -13.82 11.53
CA ASP A 108 -1.47 -13.98 11.38
C ASP A 108 -2.22 -12.63 11.24
N MET A 109 -1.57 -11.48 11.49
CA MET A 109 -2.11 -10.18 11.13
C MET A 109 -2.44 -10.09 9.64
N ILE A 110 -1.57 -10.61 8.76
CA ILE A 110 -1.80 -10.61 7.30
C ILE A 110 -3.12 -11.33 7.00
N ASP A 111 -3.28 -12.53 7.53
CA ASP A 111 -4.45 -13.39 7.37
C ASP A 111 -5.74 -12.68 7.80
N ARG A 112 -5.70 -12.03 8.98
CA ARG A 112 -6.86 -11.33 9.53
C ARG A 112 -7.23 -10.10 8.70
N THR A 113 -6.25 -9.33 8.22
CA THR A 113 -6.52 -8.16 7.38
C THR A 113 -7.07 -8.57 6.02
N VAL A 114 -6.53 -9.63 5.40
CA VAL A 114 -7.08 -10.17 4.14
C VAL A 114 -8.50 -10.70 4.35
N ALA A 115 -8.75 -11.44 5.43
CA ALA A 115 -10.09 -11.93 5.74
C ALA A 115 -11.10 -10.78 5.92
N ALA A 116 -10.72 -9.70 6.60
CA ALA A 116 -11.56 -8.52 6.79
C ALA A 116 -11.85 -7.81 5.45
N ALA A 117 -10.86 -7.70 4.56
CA ALA A 117 -11.05 -7.13 3.22
C ALA A 117 -12.06 -7.96 2.41
N VAL A 118 -11.92 -9.29 2.42
CA VAL A 118 -12.83 -10.22 1.74
C VAL A 118 -14.24 -10.17 2.32
N GLU A 119 -14.38 -10.13 3.64
CA GLU A 119 -15.68 -9.98 4.31
C GLU A 119 -16.37 -8.65 3.97
N SER A 120 -15.58 -7.60 3.73
CA SER A 120 -16.06 -6.28 3.29
C SER A 120 -16.42 -6.23 1.81
N GLY A 121 -16.24 -7.33 1.08
CA GLY A 121 -16.64 -7.46 -0.32
C GLY A 121 -15.52 -7.27 -1.34
N ILE A 122 -14.26 -7.15 -0.92
CA ILE A 122 -13.10 -7.07 -1.82
C ILE A 122 -12.74 -8.49 -2.31
N PRO A 123 -12.85 -8.81 -3.60
CA PRO A 123 -12.42 -10.09 -4.14
C PRO A 123 -10.91 -10.27 -3.97
N VAL A 124 -10.45 -11.48 -3.65
CA VAL A 124 -9.01 -11.80 -3.54
C VAL A 124 -8.24 -11.43 -4.82
N SER A 125 -8.84 -11.58 -6.00
CA SER A 125 -8.24 -11.19 -7.28
C SER A 125 -8.00 -9.69 -7.43
N GLN A 126 -8.57 -8.89 -6.53
CA GLN A 126 -8.38 -7.45 -6.49
C GLN A 126 -7.46 -7.03 -5.33
N ILE A 127 -6.89 -7.97 -4.56
CA ILE A 127 -5.98 -7.63 -3.47
C ILE A 127 -4.55 -7.53 -4.01
N VAL A 128 -3.87 -6.45 -3.62
CA VAL A 128 -2.44 -6.24 -3.81
C VAL A 128 -1.75 -6.33 -2.44
N PRO A 129 -0.83 -7.30 -2.24
CA PRO A 129 0.00 -7.36 -1.05
C PRO A 129 0.82 -6.08 -0.85
N VAL A 130 0.70 -5.46 0.33
CA VAL A 130 1.58 -4.36 0.74
C VAL A 130 2.57 -4.85 1.79
N HIS A 131 3.82 -5.02 1.38
CA HIS A 131 4.90 -5.57 2.21
C HIS A 131 5.50 -4.49 3.13
N GLN A 132 5.65 -4.82 4.41
CA GLN A 132 6.41 -3.99 5.36
C GLN A 132 7.88 -3.98 4.95
N THR A 133 8.37 -2.85 4.45
CA THR A 133 9.78 -2.69 4.03
C THR A 133 10.45 -1.50 4.72
N PHE A 134 9.95 -1.17 5.92
CA PHE A 134 10.39 -0.06 6.74
C PHE A 134 10.35 -0.40 8.24
N GLY A 135 11.04 0.40 9.04
CA GLY A 135 10.78 0.55 10.46
C GLY A 135 11.83 1.37 11.21
N GLY A 136 11.61 1.56 12.50
CA GLY A 136 12.27 2.62 13.27
C GLY A 136 11.49 3.93 13.22
N GLY A 137 12.19 5.06 13.30
CA GLY A 137 11.59 6.39 13.22
C GLY A 137 10.66 6.73 14.38
N ASN A 138 9.85 7.79 14.19
CA ASN A 138 8.96 8.31 15.23
C ASN A 138 7.53 7.76 15.19
N TRP A 139 7.16 7.02 14.13
CA TRP A 139 5.85 6.37 14.03
C TRP A 139 5.58 5.45 15.21
N THR A 140 4.33 5.43 15.68
CA THR A 140 3.90 4.64 16.83
C THR A 140 2.73 3.77 16.41
N THR A 141 2.82 2.48 16.72
CA THR A 141 1.74 1.52 16.45
C THR A 141 0.52 1.82 17.32
N ASN A 142 -0.64 1.29 16.93
CA ASN A 142 -1.88 1.41 17.71
C ASN A 142 -1.81 0.85 19.14
N THR A 143 -0.81 0.01 19.45
CA THR A 143 -0.57 -0.55 20.79
C THR A 143 0.51 0.19 21.57
N GLY A 144 1.04 1.31 21.05
CA GLY A 144 2.09 2.10 21.69
C GLY A 144 3.52 1.61 21.45
N GLY A 145 3.69 0.54 20.65
CA GLY A 145 4.99 0.05 20.16
C GLY A 145 5.52 0.84 18.96
N LYS A 146 6.62 0.36 18.36
CA LYS A 146 7.29 0.92 17.18
C LYS A 146 7.32 -0.08 16.04
N TYR A 147 7.17 0.37 14.80
CA TYR A 147 7.46 -0.45 13.62
C TYR A 147 8.96 -0.75 13.55
N VAL A 148 9.32 -1.93 13.05
CA VAL A 148 10.70 -2.40 12.97
C VAL A 148 10.97 -2.90 11.57
N MET A 149 12.11 -2.53 11.00
CA MET A 149 12.54 -3.04 9.70
C MET A 149 12.65 -4.57 9.77
N PRO A 150 11.91 -5.33 8.94
CA PRO A 150 12.01 -6.79 8.96
C PRO A 150 13.41 -7.25 8.59
N THR A 151 13.88 -8.32 9.22
CA THR A 151 15.03 -9.08 8.70
C THR A 151 14.60 -9.87 7.46
N ALA A 152 15.58 -10.33 6.66
CA ALA A 152 15.30 -11.19 5.50
C ALA A 152 14.40 -12.40 5.82
N ASP A 153 14.65 -13.10 6.93
CA ASP A 153 13.83 -14.27 7.33
C ASP A 153 12.40 -13.87 7.71
N GLN A 154 12.23 -12.71 8.35
CA GLN A 154 10.91 -12.19 8.70
C GLN A 154 10.13 -11.77 7.45
N LEU A 155 10.79 -11.10 6.51
CA LEU A 155 10.19 -10.73 5.23
C LEU A 155 9.78 -11.97 4.44
N GLN A 156 10.63 -13.00 4.36
CA GLN A 156 10.27 -14.25 3.70
C GLN A 156 9.03 -14.90 4.33
N THR A 157 8.95 -14.93 5.66
CA THR A 157 7.78 -15.46 6.36
C THR A 157 6.51 -14.67 6.02
N MET A 158 6.61 -13.34 5.92
CA MET A 158 5.48 -12.49 5.49
C MET A 158 5.08 -12.79 4.05
N MET A 159 6.04 -12.96 3.15
CA MET A 159 5.78 -13.32 1.74
C MET A 159 5.08 -14.68 1.63
N ASP A 160 5.47 -15.67 2.43
CA ASP A 160 4.83 -16.99 2.42
C ASP A 160 3.33 -16.92 2.78
N HIS A 161 2.96 -16.06 3.74
CA HIS A 161 1.54 -15.81 4.08
C HIS A 161 0.79 -15.12 2.92
N TRP A 162 1.42 -14.12 2.28
CA TRP A 162 0.82 -13.45 1.13
C TRP A 162 0.61 -14.40 -0.05
N ASP A 163 1.57 -15.29 -0.34
CA ASP A 163 1.48 -16.29 -1.38
C ASP A 163 0.36 -17.31 -1.13
N GLU A 164 0.05 -17.64 0.12
CA GLU A 164 -1.07 -18.53 0.47
C GLU A 164 -2.43 -17.86 0.22
N LEU A 165 -2.56 -16.59 0.58
CA LEU A 165 -3.83 -15.86 0.59
C LEU A 165 -4.16 -15.21 -0.76
N VAL A 166 -3.13 -14.73 -1.45
CA VAL A 166 -3.22 -13.98 -2.71
C VAL A 166 -2.19 -14.55 -3.70
N PRO A 167 -2.35 -15.81 -4.17
CA PRO A 167 -1.32 -16.54 -4.92
C PRO A 167 -1.04 -16.01 -6.34
N SER A 168 -1.79 -15.02 -6.80
CA SER A 168 -1.65 -14.44 -8.14
C SER A 168 -2.05 -12.97 -8.10
N PRO A 169 -1.33 -12.13 -7.33
CA PRO A 169 -1.59 -10.71 -7.33
C PRO A 169 -1.16 -10.14 -8.69
N GLU A 170 -1.80 -9.05 -9.12
CA GLU A 170 -1.36 -8.37 -10.35
C GLU A 170 0.08 -7.84 -10.21
N PHE A 171 0.50 -7.48 -8.99
CA PHE A 171 1.87 -7.13 -8.59
C PHE A 171 1.98 -7.05 -7.06
N ASP A 172 3.20 -7.07 -6.54
CA ASP A 172 3.53 -6.76 -5.15
C ASP A 172 3.82 -5.28 -4.96
N PHE A 173 3.39 -4.70 -3.84
CA PHE A 173 3.68 -3.31 -3.47
C PHE A 173 4.52 -3.26 -2.19
N ALA A 174 5.58 -2.45 -2.19
CA ALA A 174 6.44 -2.25 -1.03
C ALA A 174 6.19 -0.86 -0.45
N TYR A 175 5.65 -0.79 0.77
CA TYR A 175 5.47 0.47 1.49
C TYR A 175 6.55 0.59 2.58
N ALA A 176 7.32 1.68 2.71
CA ALA A 176 7.63 2.75 1.76
C ALA A 176 9.08 2.60 1.27
N TRP A 177 9.38 3.00 0.03
CA TRP A 177 10.71 2.84 -0.57
C TRP A 177 11.79 3.72 0.09
N GLY A 178 11.43 4.93 0.55
CA GLY A 178 12.36 5.88 1.16
C GLY A 178 11.99 6.32 2.57
N SER A 179 12.97 6.90 3.28
CA SER A 179 12.84 7.21 4.72
C SER A 179 11.78 8.28 5.01
N GLN A 180 10.90 7.99 5.96
CA GLN A 180 9.86 8.87 6.49
C GLN A 180 9.96 8.97 8.02
N GLU A 181 9.74 10.15 8.59
CA GLU A 181 9.78 10.36 10.05
C GLU A 181 11.05 9.81 10.75
N GLY A 182 12.17 9.77 10.02
CA GLY A 182 13.46 9.26 10.50
C GLY A 182 13.54 7.73 10.63
N ASP A 183 12.68 6.99 9.94
CA ASP A 183 12.76 5.53 9.86
C ASP A 183 13.89 5.04 8.93
N VAL A 184 14.13 3.74 8.95
CA VAL A 184 14.96 3.04 7.98
C VAL A 184 14.02 2.40 6.96
N ALA A 185 14.13 2.83 5.72
CA ALA A 185 13.42 2.23 4.58
C ALA A 185 14.36 1.32 3.78
N LEU A 186 13.78 0.46 2.96
CA LEU A 186 14.51 -0.53 2.16
C LEU A 186 15.68 0.06 1.37
N GLU A 187 15.53 1.25 0.76
CA GLU A 187 16.60 1.91 0.00
C GLU A 187 17.90 2.13 0.78
N SER A 188 17.79 2.21 2.12
CA SER A 188 18.90 2.48 3.04
C SER A 188 19.37 1.24 3.80
N SER A 189 18.73 0.09 3.56
CA SER A 189 19.07 -1.17 4.22
C SER A 189 20.41 -1.72 3.72
N PRO A 190 21.34 -2.12 4.62
CA PRO A 190 22.61 -2.74 4.23
C PRO A 190 22.45 -4.19 3.71
N GLU A 191 21.23 -4.74 3.74
CA GLU A 191 20.92 -6.12 3.34
C GLU A 191 20.46 -6.24 1.87
N LEU A 192 20.42 -5.13 1.12
CA LEU A 192 20.25 -5.12 -0.35
C LEU A 192 21.55 -5.50 -1.09
#